data_AF-A0A652KAB5-F1
#
_entry.id   AF-A0A652KAB5-F1
#
_cell.length_a   1.000
_cell.length_b   1.000
_cell.length_c   1.000
_cell.angle_alpha   90.00
_cell.angle_beta   90.00
_cell.angle_gamma   90.00
#
_symmetry.space_group_name_H-M   'P 1'
#
loop_
_entity.id
_entity.type
_entity.pdbx_description
1 polymer ?
#
loop_
_entity_poly.entity_id
_entity_poly.type
_entity_poly.pdbx_seq_one_letter_code
_entity_poly.pdbx_strand_id
1 'polypeptide(L)'
;PEHGPNGFDLHALSGNLCRCTGYRPIRDAAFAVGEPAPEDPLARRRDQAPPEPAATRYTRDGSTFLRPATLAEALRLLRERPDAVPVAGSTDFGVEVNIRSRRERCVVAIDRLPELRSLRRASDHIELGAGLTLTETERRLDGEVPLLAALFPQFASRLIRNGATLGGNLGTGSPIGDSPPVLLALEASLVLADADGERVVPLAEYFTGYRQSVRRPDELIRAVRVPLPLAPVTGFHKIAKRRFDDISSVAVAFALDIDAAEGVVRKARIGLGGVAATPIRALATEAALEGRPWTPETVEAAARVLRGEGTPMDDHRASALYRSAMLGRSLSKLYAQTTEAVSS
;
A
#
# COMPACT_ATOMS: atom_id res chain seq x y z
N PRO A 1 -17.90 2.73 0.36
CA PRO A 1 -17.90 1.38 0.97
C PRO A 1 -19.27 0.71 0.81
N GLU A 2 -19.30 -0.59 0.55
CA GLU A 2 -20.55 -1.35 0.41
C GLU A 2 -20.99 -1.84 1.80
N HIS A 3 -21.86 -1.08 2.46
CA HIS A 3 -22.42 -1.45 3.75
C HIS A 3 -23.81 -2.06 3.59
N GLY A 4 -24.13 -3.04 4.43
CA GLY A 4 -25.47 -3.59 4.56
C GLY A 4 -26.45 -2.62 5.24
N PRO A 5 -27.75 -2.95 5.27
CA PRO A 5 -28.77 -2.14 5.95
C PRO A 5 -28.50 -1.91 7.45
N ASN A 6 -27.78 -2.83 8.10
CA ASN A 6 -27.35 -2.73 9.49
C ASN A 6 -25.97 -2.06 9.67
N GLY A 7 -25.41 -1.44 8.61
CA GLY A 7 -24.07 -0.86 8.65
C GLY A 7 -22.93 -1.87 8.52
N PHE A 8 -23.21 -3.16 8.32
CA PHE A 8 -22.18 -4.19 8.18
C PHE A 8 -21.30 -3.95 6.94
N ASP A 9 -19.99 -3.83 7.14
CA ASP A 9 -19.01 -3.67 6.06
C ASP A 9 -18.80 -5.00 5.31
N LEU A 10 -19.30 -5.08 4.07
CA LEU A 10 -19.13 -6.27 3.23
C LEU A 10 -17.66 -6.59 2.94
N HIS A 11 -16.77 -5.61 2.99
CA HIS A 11 -15.34 -5.84 2.80
C HIS A 11 -14.76 -6.72 3.92
N ALA A 12 -15.41 -6.82 5.08
CA ALA A 12 -15.01 -7.75 6.14
C ALA A 12 -15.04 -9.22 5.70
N LEU A 13 -15.86 -9.57 4.70
CA LEU A 13 -15.97 -10.93 4.17
C LEU A 13 -14.96 -11.25 3.07
N SER A 14 -14.29 -10.24 2.50
CA SER A 14 -13.43 -10.36 1.29
C SER A 14 -12.31 -11.42 1.36
N GLY A 15 -11.81 -11.72 2.56
CA GLY A 15 -10.74 -12.70 2.78
C GLY A 15 -11.20 -14.12 3.09
N ASN A 16 -12.51 -14.39 3.06
CA ASN A 16 -13.08 -15.68 3.41
C ASN A 16 -13.63 -16.34 2.16
N LEU A 17 -13.06 -17.49 1.77
CA LEU A 17 -13.52 -18.24 0.61
C LEU A 17 -14.51 -19.34 1.00
N CYS A 18 -15.73 -19.25 0.48
CA CYS A 18 -16.73 -20.31 0.60
C CYS A 18 -17.06 -20.87 -0.78
N ARG A 19 -16.89 -22.19 -0.95
CA ARG A 19 -17.17 -22.87 -2.23
C ARG A 19 -18.60 -23.38 -2.36
N CYS A 20 -19.34 -23.48 -1.25
CA CYS A 20 -20.63 -24.17 -1.21
C CYS A 20 -21.84 -23.22 -1.32
N THR A 21 -21.83 -22.10 -0.59
CA THR A 21 -23.06 -21.32 -0.33
C THR A 21 -23.41 -20.28 -1.39
N GLY A 22 -22.47 -19.96 -2.28
CA GLY A 22 -22.60 -18.80 -3.17
C GLY A 22 -22.68 -17.45 -2.43
N TYR A 23 -22.22 -17.39 -1.18
CA TYR A 23 -22.18 -16.22 -0.28
C TYR A 23 -23.51 -15.58 0.14
N ARG A 24 -24.59 -15.68 -0.66
CA ARG A 24 -25.89 -15.08 -0.34
C ARG A 24 -26.37 -15.37 1.10
N PRO A 25 -26.46 -16.64 1.57
CA PRO A 25 -26.95 -16.89 2.92
C PRO A 25 -26.02 -16.38 4.02
N ILE A 26 -24.69 -16.32 3.78
CA ILE A 26 -23.72 -15.77 4.74
C ILE A 26 -23.93 -14.26 4.87
N ARG A 27 -24.08 -13.57 3.73
CA ARG A 27 -24.36 -12.13 3.69
C ARG A 27 -25.68 -11.80 4.37
N ASP A 28 -26.74 -12.53 4.03
CA ASP A 28 -28.06 -12.30 4.59
C ASP A 28 -28.07 -12.54 6.12
N ALA A 29 -27.31 -13.54 6.61
CA ALA A 29 -27.09 -13.74 8.05
C ALA A 29 -26.30 -12.58 8.70
N ALA A 30 -25.25 -12.07 8.05
CA ALA A 30 -24.48 -10.92 8.53
C ALA A 30 -25.30 -9.61 8.59
N PHE A 31 -26.32 -9.48 7.73
CA PHE A 31 -27.25 -8.35 7.78
C PHE A 31 -28.34 -8.52 8.84
N ALA A 32 -28.67 -9.76 9.21
CA ALA A 32 -29.66 -10.08 10.22
C ALA A 32 -29.09 -10.10 11.65
N VAL A 33 -27.78 -10.29 11.82
CA VAL A 33 -27.14 -10.26 13.13
C VAL A 33 -27.14 -8.83 13.68
N GLY A 34 -27.60 -8.68 14.92
CA GLY A 34 -27.54 -7.41 15.65
C GLY A 34 -26.16 -7.16 16.26
N GLU A 35 -26.01 -6.01 16.91
CA GLU A 35 -24.82 -5.72 17.72
C GLU A 35 -24.81 -6.57 19.00
N PRO A 36 -23.63 -6.99 19.49
CA PRO A 36 -23.51 -7.70 20.75
C PRO A 36 -23.98 -6.82 21.93
N ALA A 37 -24.50 -7.45 22.99
CA ALA A 37 -24.87 -6.74 24.22
C ALA A 37 -23.63 -6.08 24.87
N PRO A 38 -23.78 -4.98 25.64
CA PRO A 38 -22.66 -4.32 26.32
C PRO A 38 -21.86 -5.24 27.27
N GLU A 39 -22.49 -6.29 27.77
CA GLU A 39 -21.91 -7.29 28.67
C GLU A 39 -21.18 -8.41 27.94
N ASP A 40 -21.27 -8.45 26.60
CA ASP A 40 -20.61 -9.45 25.78
C ASP A 40 -19.08 -9.42 26.01
N PRO A 41 -18.46 -10.56 26.37
CA PRO A 41 -17.04 -10.61 26.67
C PRO A 41 -16.14 -10.19 25.49
N LEU A 42 -16.56 -10.43 24.24
CA LEU A 42 -15.81 -10.02 23.05
C LEU A 42 -15.99 -8.54 22.77
N ALA A 43 -17.18 -7.97 23.01
CA ALA A 43 -17.39 -6.53 22.95
C ALA A 43 -16.48 -5.80 23.95
N ARG A 44 -16.48 -6.21 25.23
CA ARG A 44 -15.60 -5.63 26.26
C ARG A 44 -14.12 -5.76 25.93
N ARG A 45 -13.72 -6.88 25.31
CA ARG A 45 -12.32 -7.11 24.91
C ARG A 45 -11.85 -6.15 23.81
N ARG A 46 -12.76 -5.63 22.97
CA ARG A 46 -12.42 -4.66 21.92
C ARG A 46 -12.02 -3.29 22.49
N ASP A 47 -12.50 -2.95 23.68
CA ASP A 47 -12.23 -1.67 24.35
C ASP A 47 -11.00 -1.73 25.26
N GLN A 48 -10.39 -2.91 25.42
CA GLN A 48 -9.19 -3.10 26.21
C GLN A 48 -7.95 -2.99 25.31
N ALA A 49 -6.95 -2.26 25.79
CA ALA A 49 -5.65 -2.25 25.14
C ALA A 49 -5.03 -3.66 25.14
N PRO A 50 -4.36 -4.08 24.05
CA PRO A 50 -3.59 -5.31 24.06
C PRO A 50 -2.46 -5.22 25.11
N PRO A 51 -1.98 -6.36 25.65
CA PRO A 51 -0.81 -6.37 26.52
C PRO A 51 0.40 -5.70 25.87
N GLU A 52 1.21 -5.03 26.67
CA GLU A 52 2.45 -4.42 26.19
C GLU A 52 3.39 -5.47 25.60
N PRO A 53 4.01 -5.21 24.45
CA PRO A 53 4.98 -6.11 23.85
C PRO A 53 6.17 -6.35 24.79
N ALA A 54 6.45 -7.61 25.11
CA ALA A 54 7.63 -7.97 25.89
C ALA A 54 8.84 -8.19 24.98
N ALA A 55 9.98 -7.62 25.34
CA ALA A 55 11.25 -7.98 24.73
C ALA A 55 11.47 -9.50 24.88
N THR A 56 11.77 -10.18 23.79
CA THR A 56 11.82 -11.65 23.77
C THR A 56 13.04 -12.13 23.03
N ARG A 57 13.77 -13.06 23.64
CA ARG A 57 14.79 -13.85 22.96
C ARG A 57 14.44 -15.32 23.08
N TYR A 58 14.29 -15.98 21.95
CA TYR A 58 14.07 -17.42 21.89
C TYR A 58 15.11 -18.04 20.97
N THR A 59 15.79 -19.09 21.45
CA THR A 59 16.82 -19.80 20.69
C THR A 59 16.55 -21.28 20.75
N ARG A 60 16.56 -21.93 19.58
CA ARG A 60 16.37 -23.37 19.44
C ARG A 60 17.08 -23.87 18.19
N ASP A 61 17.78 -24.99 18.30
CA ASP A 61 18.43 -25.68 17.18
C ASP A 61 19.31 -24.74 16.31
N GLY A 62 20.05 -23.83 16.98
CA GLY A 62 20.90 -22.83 16.33
C GLY A 62 20.18 -21.68 15.62
N SER A 63 18.85 -21.62 15.70
CA SER A 63 18.02 -20.53 15.19
C SER A 63 17.54 -19.63 16.32
N THR A 64 17.43 -18.32 16.06
CA THR A 64 17.06 -17.31 17.06
C THR A 64 15.92 -16.42 16.56
N PHE A 65 14.93 -16.23 17.42
CA PHE A 65 13.93 -15.18 17.29
C PHE A 65 14.22 -14.09 18.32
N LEU A 66 14.28 -12.84 17.84
CA LEU A 66 14.53 -11.66 18.65
C LEU A 66 13.37 -10.69 18.49
N ARG A 67 12.82 -10.21 19.61
CA ARG A 67 11.90 -9.09 19.68
C ARG A 67 12.53 -8.02 20.56
N PRO A 68 13.23 -7.03 19.97
CA PRO A 68 13.77 -5.91 20.73
C PRO A 68 12.66 -4.99 21.26
N ALA A 69 13.00 -4.18 22.27
CA ALA A 69 12.07 -3.21 22.84
C ALA A 69 12.07 -1.86 22.10
N THR A 70 13.19 -1.51 21.45
CA THR A 70 13.40 -0.19 20.83
C THR A 70 13.96 -0.31 19.42
N LEU A 71 13.77 0.74 18.63
CA LEU A 71 14.35 0.84 17.30
C LEU A 71 15.89 0.82 17.34
N ALA A 72 16.50 1.50 18.30
CA ALA A 72 17.95 1.52 18.48
C ALA A 72 18.52 0.10 18.71
N GLU A 73 17.85 -0.70 19.54
CA GLU A 73 18.26 -2.10 19.76
C GLU A 73 18.11 -2.93 18.49
N ALA A 74 17.01 -2.77 17.74
CA ALA A 74 16.79 -3.47 16.48
C ALA A 74 17.88 -3.16 15.44
N LEU A 75 18.24 -1.88 15.29
CA LEU A 75 19.26 -1.44 14.33
C LEU A 75 20.66 -1.94 14.71
N ARG A 76 21.01 -1.91 16.01
CA ARG A 76 22.25 -2.52 16.50
C ARG A 76 22.30 -4.03 16.20
N LEU A 77 21.20 -4.74 16.41
CA LEU A 77 21.11 -6.17 16.10
C LEU A 77 21.29 -6.45 14.61
N LEU A 78 20.67 -5.67 13.73
CA LEU A 78 20.83 -5.84 12.27
C LEU A 78 22.27 -5.55 11.80
N ARG A 79 22.95 -4.60 12.44
CA ARG A 79 24.37 -4.31 12.19
C ARG A 79 25.28 -5.45 12.65
N GLU A 80 25.06 -5.97 13.85
CA GLU A 80 25.83 -7.08 14.42
C GLU A 80 25.54 -8.42 13.74
N ARG A 81 24.36 -8.56 13.15
CA ARG A 81 23.86 -9.77 12.49
C ARG A 81 23.36 -9.43 11.08
N PRO A 82 24.26 -9.28 10.09
CA PRO A 82 23.86 -9.03 8.71
C PRO A 82 23.01 -10.15 8.09
N ASP A 83 23.03 -11.35 8.68
CA ASP A 83 22.19 -12.50 8.34
C ASP A 83 20.77 -12.44 8.93
N ALA A 84 20.50 -11.48 9.82
CA ALA A 84 19.20 -11.35 10.45
C ALA A 84 18.16 -10.76 9.50
N VAL A 85 16.97 -11.35 9.49
CA VAL A 85 15.85 -10.88 8.67
C VAL A 85 14.85 -10.12 9.54
N PRO A 86 14.62 -8.82 9.27
CA PRO A 86 13.58 -8.07 9.96
C PRO A 86 12.19 -8.54 9.47
N VAL A 87 11.28 -8.76 10.42
CA VAL A 87 9.91 -9.23 10.14
C VAL A 87 8.91 -8.34 10.87
N ALA A 88 7.97 -7.78 10.11
CA ALA A 88 6.81 -7.07 10.66
C ALA A 88 5.59 -8.00 10.68
N GLY A 89 4.59 -7.75 9.82
CA GLY A 89 3.35 -8.55 9.75
C GLY A 89 3.49 -9.99 9.26
N SER A 90 4.66 -10.39 8.76
CA SER A 90 4.92 -11.73 8.19
C SER A 90 4.01 -12.15 7.03
N THR A 91 3.28 -11.22 6.41
CA THR A 91 2.34 -11.53 5.30
C THR A 91 3.03 -11.85 3.99
N ASP A 92 4.27 -11.38 3.79
CA ASP A 92 5.17 -11.79 2.70
C ASP A 92 6.15 -12.88 3.18
N PHE A 93 6.87 -12.62 4.28
CA PHE A 93 7.87 -13.55 4.80
C PHE A 93 7.29 -14.93 5.15
N GLY A 94 6.08 -14.99 5.69
CA GLY A 94 5.38 -16.24 5.96
C GLY A 94 5.10 -17.06 4.70
N VAL A 95 4.90 -16.43 3.54
CA VAL A 95 4.77 -17.13 2.25
C VAL A 95 6.09 -17.76 1.85
N GLU A 96 7.20 -17.04 2.01
CA GLU A 96 8.55 -17.56 1.74
C GLU A 96 8.88 -18.75 2.67
N VAL A 97 8.50 -18.68 3.94
CA VAL A 97 8.68 -19.79 4.89
C VAL A 97 7.81 -20.99 4.52
N ASN A 98 6.52 -20.78 4.29
CA ASN A 98 5.55 -21.88 4.15
C ASN A 98 5.59 -22.53 2.76
N ILE A 99 5.80 -21.75 1.71
CA ILE A 99 5.70 -22.21 0.31
C ILE A 99 7.07 -22.35 -0.35
N ARG A 100 8.02 -21.47 -0.02
CA ARG A 100 9.38 -21.48 -0.61
C ARG A 100 10.42 -22.16 0.27
N SER A 101 10.02 -22.71 1.42
CA SER A 101 10.90 -23.39 2.37
C SER A 101 12.08 -22.53 2.85
N ARG A 102 11.93 -21.20 2.84
CA ARG A 102 12.93 -20.28 3.38
C ARG A 102 13.08 -20.50 4.89
N ARG A 103 14.31 -20.62 5.40
CA ARG A 103 14.60 -20.87 6.82
C ARG A 103 15.76 -19.99 7.28
N GLU A 104 15.41 -18.88 7.92
CA GLU A 104 16.39 -17.93 8.43
C GLU A 104 16.84 -18.31 9.83
N ARG A 105 18.15 -18.24 10.07
CA ARG A 105 18.72 -18.56 11.40
C ARG A 105 18.48 -17.46 12.42
N CYS A 106 18.18 -16.24 11.98
CA CYS A 106 17.90 -15.12 12.87
C CYS A 106 16.77 -14.26 12.30
N VAL A 107 15.69 -14.12 13.08
CA VAL A 107 14.55 -13.26 12.75
C VAL A 107 14.42 -12.19 13.83
N VAL A 108 14.31 -10.94 13.39
CA VAL A 108 14.11 -9.77 14.28
C VAL A 108 12.71 -9.22 14.07
N ALA A 109 11.83 -9.39 15.05
CA ALA A 109 10.46 -8.90 15.00
C ALA A 109 10.42 -7.40 15.30
N ILE A 110 10.00 -6.62 14.30
CA ILE A 110 9.95 -5.14 14.35
C ILE A 110 8.51 -4.59 14.39
N ASP A 111 7.49 -5.46 14.37
CA ASP A 111 6.07 -5.07 14.29
C ASP A 111 5.57 -4.26 15.49
N ARG A 112 6.30 -4.28 16.61
CA ARG A 112 5.88 -3.68 17.89
C ARG A 112 6.75 -2.52 18.37
N LEU A 113 7.73 -2.09 17.59
CA LEU A 113 8.60 -0.96 17.95
C LEU A 113 7.80 0.35 17.93
N PRO A 114 7.65 1.06 19.07
CA PRO A 114 6.84 2.28 19.14
C PRO A 114 7.25 3.35 18.11
N GLU A 115 8.55 3.47 17.83
CA GLU A 115 9.14 4.46 16.93
C GLU A 115 8.78 4.21 15.45
N LEU A 116 8.41 2.97 15.11
CA LEU A 116 7.90 2.59 13.79
C LEU A 116 6.38 2.73 13.67
N ARG A 117 5.68 3.09 14.76
CA ARG A 117 4.20 3.06 14.85
C ARG A 117 3.58 4.45 15.07
N SER A 118 4.34 5.51 14.82
CA SER A 118 3.84 6.89 14.88
C SER A 118 3.08 7.30 13.62
N LEU A 119 2.12 8.22 13.74
CA LEU A 119 1.56 8.98 12.63
C LEU A 119 1.54 10.44 13.04
N ARG A 120 2.23 11.30 12.29
CA ARG A 120 2.43 12.72 12.63
C ARG A 120 2.05 13.58 11.43
N ARG A 121 1.31 14.67 11.70
CA ARG A 121 1.05 15.74 10.73
C ARG A 121 2.06 16.86 10.98
N ALA A 122 2.83 17.20 9.96
CA ALA A 122 3.67 18.39 9.92
C ALA A 122 3.00 19.45 9.04
N SER A 123 3.62 20.63 8.95
CA SER A 123 3.12 21.70 8.07
C SER A 123 3.29 21.39 6.58
N ASP A 124 4.31 20.61 6.22
CA ASP A 124 4.75 20.33 4.84
C ASP A 124 4.62 18.85 4.44
N HIS A 125 4.31 17.94 5.38
CA HIS A 125 4.13 16.53 5.10
C HIS A 125 3.30 15.80 6.18
N ILE A 126 2.77 14.64 5.80
CA ILE A 126 2.24 13.63 6.73
C ILE A 126 3.27 12.49 6.82
N GLU A 127 3.71 12.17 8.04
CA GLU A 127 4.67 11.10 8.32
C GLU A 127 3.95 9.85 8.86
N LEU A 128 4.05 8.76 8.11
CA LEU A 128 3.44 7.46 8.39
C LEU A 128 4.51 6.49 8.88
N GLY A 129 4.43 6.03 10.11
CA GLY A 129 5.34 5.03 10.66
C GLY A 129 5.26 3.72 9.88
N ALA A 130 6.41 3.18 9.48
CA ALA A 130 6.51 2.03 8.59
C ALA A 130 6.01 0.70 9.21
N GLY A 131 5.92 0.65 10.54
CA GLY A 131 5.40 -0.45 11.32
C GLY A 131 3.89 -0.38 11.59
N LEU A 132 3.22 0.72 11.23
CA LEU A 132 1.75 0.76 11.25
C LEU A 132 1.20 -0.26 10.26
N THR A 133 0.19 -1.00 10.71
CA THR A 133 -0.55 -1.87 9.80
C THR A 133 -1.34 -1.02 8.80
N LEU A 134 -1.70 -1.60 7.66
CA LEU A 134 -2.50 -0.89 6.65
C LEU A 134 -3.85 -0.46 7.23
N THR A 135 -4.47 -1.29 8.06
CA THR A 135 -5.73 -0.94 8.74
C THR A 135 -5.56 0.17 9.78
N GLU A 136 -4.46 0.18 10.55
CA GLU A 136 -4.20 1.31 11.46
C GLU A 136 -3.94 2.60 10.71
N THR A 137 -3.22 2.53 9.59
CA THR A 137 -2.95 3.69 8.74
C THR A 137 -4.25 4.24 8.15
N GLU A 138 -5.08 3.38 7.57
CA GLU A 138 -6.41 3.72 7.03
C GLU A 138 -7.28 4.42 8.08
N ARG A 139 -7.43 3.82 9.26
CA ARG A 139 -8.27 4.38 10.34
C ARG A 139 -7.76 5.71 10.88
N ARG A 140 -6.44 5.84 11.05
CA ARG A 140 -5.86 7.06 11.63
C ARG A 140 -5.78 8.22 10.66
N LEU A 141 -5.67 7.93 9.36
CA LEU A 141 -5.77 8.94 8.30
C LEU A 141 -7.22 9.38 8.07
N ASP A 142 -8.20 8.48 8.26
CA ASP A 142 -9.62 8.82 8.15
C ASP A 142 -9.98 9.59 6.86
N GLY A 143 -9.41 9.15 5.73
CA GLY A 143 -9.63 9.79 4.43
C GLY A 143 -8.81 11.05 4.16
N GLU A 144 -8.01 11.54 5.12
CA GLU A 144 -7.16 12.75 4.98
C GLU A 144 -6.23 12.72 3.76
N VAL A 145 -5.81 11.53 3.33
CA VAL A 145 -5.07 11.32 2.08
C VAL A 145 -5.97 10.56 1.08
N PRO A 146 -6.68 11.26 0.18
CA PRO A 146 -7.70 10.65 -0.68
C PRO A 146 -7.18 9.48 -1.53
N LEU A 147 -5.95 9.58 -2.05
CA LEU A 147 -5.36 8.53 -2.87
C LEU A 147 -5.06 7.24 -2.06
N LEU A 148 -4.64 7.38 -0.80
CA LEU A 148 -4.50 6.21 0.09
C LEU A 148 -5.88 5.65 0.48
N ALA A 149 -6.87 6.51 0.68
CA ALA A 149 -8.25 6.07 0.94
C ALA A 149 -8.84 5.24 -0.23
N ALA A 150 -8.48 5.58 -1.47
CA ALA A 150 -8.85 4.79 -2.64
C ALA A 150 -8.11 3.45 -2.74
N LEU A 151 -6.88 3.37 -2.21
CA LEU A 151 -6.03 2.18 -2.19
C LEU A 151 -6.55 1.11 -1.22
N PHE A 152 -6.80 1.48 0.05
CA PHE A 152 -7.01 0.49 1.12
C PHE A 152 -8.14 -0.52 0.85
N PRO A 153 -9.33 -0.14 0.35
CA PRO A 153 -10.41 -1.09 0.03
C PRO A 153 -10.09 -2.03 -1.14
N GLN A 154 -9.01 -1.79 -1.88
CA GLN A 154 -8.56 -2.62 -3.00
C GLN A 154 -7.30 -3.43 -2.64
N PHE A 155 -6.69 -3.16 -1.47
CA PHE A 155 -5.48 -3.81 -0.99
C PHE A 155 -5.83 -5.04 -0.14
N ALA A 156 -5.67 -6.23 -0.72
CA ALA A 156 -5.87 -7.53 -0.06
C ALA A 156 -7.20 -7.63 0.74
N SER A 157 -7.36 -8.68 1.53
CA SER A 157 -8.43 -8.77 2.52
C SER A 157 -8.14 -7.98 3.80
N ARG A 158 -9.18 -7.70 4.58
CA ARG A 158 -9.03 -7.04 5.89
C ARG A 158 -8.16 -7.84 6.86
N LEU A 159 -8.19 -9.17 6.78
CA LEU A 159 -7.34 -10.06 7.58
C LEU A 159 -5.86 -9.80 7.30
N ILE A 160 -5.49 -9.66 6.03
CA ILE A 160 -4.12 -9.33 5.63
C ILE A 160 -3.78 -7.89 6.04
N ARG A 161 -4.66 -6.91 5.81
CA ARG A 161 -4.41 -5.50 6.17
C ARG A 161 -4.23 -5.25 7.68
N ASN A 162 -4.80 -6.11 8.53
CA ASN A 162 -4.60 -6.07 9.98
C ASN A 162 -3.20 -6.52 10.43
N GLY A 163 -2.42 -7.16 9.56
CA GLY A 163 -1.04 -7.57 9.84
C GLY A 163 0.00 -6.90 8.94
N ALA A 164 -0.30 -6.74 7.66
CA ALA A 164 0.58 -6.12 6.68
C ALA A 164 0.86 -4.65 7.03
N THR A 165 2.10 -4.20 6.82
CA THR A 165 2.54 -2.82 7.06
C THR A 165 3.02 -2.16 5.78
N LEU A 166 3.00 -0.83 5.71
CA LEU A 166 3.57 -0.10 4.56
C LEU A 166 5.07 -0.38 4.42
N GLY A 167 5.81 -0.43 5.53
CA GLY A 167 7.24 -0.75 5.53
C GLY A 167 7.52 -2.16 5.02
N GLY A 168 6.70 -3.14 5.39
CA GLY A 168 6.80 -4.50 4.86
C GLY A 168 6.56 -4.55 3.36
N ASN A 169 5.50 -3.87 2.87
CA ASN A 169 5.20 -3.86 1.45
C ASN A 169 6.32 -3.22 0.60
N LEU A 170 6.85 -2.08 1.06
CA LEU A 170 7.97 -1.39 0.42
C LEU A 170 9.28 -2.17 0.54
N GLY A 171 9.54 -2.80 1.69
CA GLY A 171 10.72 -3.62 1.95
C GLY A 171 10.76 -4.89 1.11
N THR A 172 9.59 -5.46 0.77
CA THR A 172 9.48 -6.60 -0.17
C THR A 172 9.93 -6.22 -1.59
N GLY A 173 9.69 -4.97 -2.02
CA GLY A 173 10.06 -4.50 -3.36
C GLY A 173 9.37 -5.22 -4.52
N SER A 174 8.14 -5.70 -4.30
CA SER A 174 7.38 -6.41 -5.33
C SER A 174 6.93 -5.48 -6.46
N PRO A 175 7.17 -5.80 -7.75
CA PRO A 175 6.75 -4.94 -8.87
C PRO A 175 5.23 -4.82 -9.03
N ILE A 176 4.49 -5.75 -8.42
CA ILE A 176 3.02 -5.84 -8.41
C ILE A 176 2.43 -5.37 -7.06
N GLY A 177 3.24 -4.74 -6.20
CA GLY A 177 2.75 -4.11 -4.97
C GLY A 177 1.85 -2.93 -5.30
N ASP A 178 0.74 -2.78 -4.57
CA ASP A 178 -0.25 -1.73 -4.85
C ASP A 178 0.08 -0.40 -4.18
N SER A 179 0.82 -0.37 -3.05
CA SER A 179 1.17 0.90 -2.40
C SER A 179 2.30 1.68 -3.08
N PRO A 180 3.36 1.08 -3.67
CA PRO A 180 4.39 1.83 -4.38
C PRO A 180 3.87 2.78 -5.47
N PRO A 181 3.00 2.39 -6.43
CA PRO A 181 2.50 3.33 -7.42
C PRO A 181 1.72 4.49 -6.79
N VAL A 182 0.93 4.24 -5.76
CA VAL A 182 0.23 5.28 -5.01
C VAL A 182 1.20 6.27 -4.36
N LEU A 183 2.22 5.74 -3.68
CA LEU A 183 3.21 6.57 -3.01
C LEU A 183 4.12 7.32 -4.00
N LEU A 184 4.37 6.76 -5.20
CA LEU A 184 5.07 7.45 -6.29
C LEU A 184 4.25 8.63 -6.83
N ALA A 185 2.94 8.43 -7.04
CA ALA A 185 2.04 9.50 -7.44
C ALA A 185 1.91 10.59 -6.36
N LEU A 186 2.03 10.21 -5.08
CA LEU A 186 2.10 11.16 -3.97
C LEU A 186 3.48 11.83 -3.80
N GLU A 187 4.49 11.49 -4.61
CA GLU A 187 5.86 11.98 -4.44
C GLU A 187 6.43 11.69 -3.03
N ALA A 188 6.04 10.56 -2.46
CA ALA A 188 6.44 10.20 -1.12
C ALA A 188 7.97 9.96 -1.03
N SER A 189 8.50 10.16 0.17
CA SER A 189 9.89 9.82 0.51
C SER A 189 9.93 8.83 1.67
N LEU A 190 10.99 8.04 1.75
CA LEU A 190 11.23 7.08 2.82
C LEU A 190 12.29 7.63 3.77
N VAL A 191 12.02 7.53 5.07
CA VAL A 191 13.04 7.74 6.11
C VAL A 191 13.66 6.39 6.42
N LEU A 192 14.92 6.22 6.03
CA LEU A 192 15.71 5.03 6.35
C LEU A 192 16.56 5.32 7.59
N ALA A 193 16.58 4.40 8.55
CA ALA A 193 17.32 4.54 9.80
C ALA A 193 18.31 3.40 9.97
N ASP A 194 19.52 3.70 10.42
CA ASP A 194 20.51 2.75 10.93
C ASP A 194 20.95 3.15 12.34
N ALA A 195 21.94 2.46 12.92
CA ALA A 195 22.39 2.78 14.28
C ALA A 195 23.22 4.08 14.37
N ASP A 196 23.57 4.73 13.24
CA ASP A 196 24.30 6.01 13.22
C ASP A 196 23.38 7.20 12.93
N GLY A 197 22.20 6.98 12.36
CA GLY A 197 21.21 8.03 12.17
C GLY A 197 20.15 7.71 11.12
N GLU A 198 19.63 8.76 10.49
CA GLU A 198 18.57 8.67 9.49
C GLU A 198 18.96 9.39 8.21
N ARG A 199 18.45 8.89 7.09
CA ARG A 199 18.50 9.56 5.79
C ARG A 199 17.15 9.48 5.08
N VAL A 200 16.86 10.49 4.27
CA VAL A 200 15.62 10.55 3.48
C VAL A 200 15.93 10.16 2.03
N VAL A 201 15.11 9.30 1.44
CA VAL A 201 15.23 8.83 0.06
C VAL A 201 13.90 9.05 -0.66
N PRO A 202 13.86 9.80 -1.77
CA PRO A 202 12.66 9.87 -2.61
C PRO A 202 12.24 8.48 -3.08
N LEU A 203 10.95 8.15 -3.03
CA LEU A 203 10.51 6.79 -3.41
C LEU A 203 10.84 6.46 -4.88
N ALA A 204 10.89 7.48 -5.74
CA ALA A 204 11.29 7.34 -7.14
C ALA A 204 12.73 6.82 -7.32
N GLU A 205 13.58 6.98 -6.31
CA GLU A 205 14.99 6.54 -6.30
C GLU A 205 15.21 5.28 -5.44
N TYR A 206 14.15 4.77 -4.79
CA TYR A 206 14.31 3.69 -3.82
C TYR A 206 14.50 2.32 -4.47
N PHE A 207 13.74 2.00 -5.52
CA PHE A 207 13.78 0.69 -6.18
C PHE A 207 14.82 0.68 -7.30
N THR A 208 15.80 -0.22 -7.21
CA THR A 208 16.92 -0.31 -8.17
C THR A 208 16.79 -1.47 -9.14
N GLY A 209 15.82 -2.37 -8.92
CA GLY A 209 15.61 -3.56 -9.71
C GLY A 209 14.54 -4.46 -9.11
N TYR A 210 14.33 -5.63 -9.73
CA TYR A 210 13.33 -6.60 -9.28
C TYR A 210 13.60 -7.03 -7.82
N ARG A 211 12.73 -6.64 -6.88
CA ARG A 211 12.88 -6.89 -5.44
C ARG A 211 14.21 -6.39 -4.86
N GLN A 212 14.75 -5.33 -5.45
CA GLN A 212 15.99 -4.67 -5.03
C GLN A 212 15.72 -3.21 -4.70
N SER A 213 16.49 -2.66 -3.76
CA SER A 213 16.37 -1.27 -3.34
C SER A 213 17.71 -0.72 -2.85
N VAL A 214 17.77 0.59 -2.66
CA VAL A 214 18.94 1.28 -2.07
C VAL A 214 19.08 1.09 -0.55
N ARG A 215 18.16 0.37 0.11
CA ARG A 215 18.22 0.08 1.56
C ARG A 215 19.40 -0.83 1.85
N ARG A 216 20.28 -0.42 2.77
CA ARG A 216 21.37 -1.26 3.27
C ARG A 216 20.84 -2.38 4.17
N PRO A 217 21.56 -3.50 4.32
CA PRO A 217 21.12 -4.61 5.18
C PRO A 217 20.81 -4.20 6.62
N ASP A 218 21.58 -3.25 7.19
CA ASP A 218 21.46 -2.75 8.56
C ASP A 218 20.50 -1.56 8.73
N GLU A 219 19.84 -1.13 7.65
CA GLU A 219 18.83 -0.07 7.70
C GLU A 219 17.42 -0.60 7.90
N LEU A 220 16.52 0.15 8.53
CA LEU A 220 15.08 -0.09 8.48
C LEU A 220 14.38 1.07 7.80
N ILE A 221 13.28 0.79 7.10
CA ILE A 221 12.33 1.84 6.73
C ILE A 221 11.65 2.26 8.03
N ARG A 222 11.94 3.47 8.51
CA ARG A 222 11.38 4.03 9.74
C ARG A 222 10.01 4.64 9.49
N ALA A 223 9.88 5.44 8.42
CA ALA A 223 8.64 6.11 8.06
C ALA A 223 8.53 6.38 6.55
N VAL A 224 7.30 6.66 6.11
CA VAL A 224 6.95 7.19 4.79
C VAL A 224 6.47 8.62 4.98
N ARG A 225 7.02 9.59 4.25
CA ARG A 225 6.60 10.99 4.24
C ARG A 225 5.81 11.28 2.98
N VAL A 226 4.56 11.71 3.12
CA VAL A 226 3.70 12.17 2.04
C VAL A 226 3.69 13.71 2.05
N PRO A 227 4.23 14.39 1.03
CA PRO A 227 4.29 15.85 1.01
C PRO A 227 2.91 16.49 0.93
N LEU A 228 2.80 17.72 1.46
CA LEU A 228 1.65 18.61 1.37
C LEU A 228 1.98 19.84 0.52
N PRO A 229 0.99 20.46 -0.17
CA PRO A 229 -0.42 20.09 -0.22
C PRO A 229 -0.68 18.84 -1.08
N LEU A 230 -1.80 18.16 -0.79
CA LEU A 230 -2.25 17.02 -1.59
C LEU A 230 -2.92 17.50 -2.88
N ALA A 231 -2.81 16.70 -3.94
CA ALA A 231 -3.50 16.97 -5.19
C ALA A 231 -5.03 16.89 -5.02
N PRO A 232 -5.80 17.83 -5.56
CA PRO A 232 -7.27 17.84 -5.44
C PRO A 232 -7.92 16.71 -6.24
N VAL A 233 -7.31 16.31 -7.37
CA VAL A 233 -7.82 15.24 -8.22
C VAL A 233 -6.94 14.01 -8.05
N THR A 234 -7.51 12.93 -7.51
CA THR A 234 -6.79 11.67 -7.31
C THR A 234 -7.62 10.48 -7.77
N GLY A 235 -6.94 9.39 -8.13
CA GLY A 235 -7.60 8.13 -8.45
C GLY A 235 -6.65 6.95 -8.40
N PHE A 236 -7.13 5.83 -7.85
CA PHE A 236 -6.40 4.56 -7.87
C PHE A 236 -7.22 3.51 -8.61
N HIS A 237 -6.67 3.01 -9.72
CA HIS A 237 -7.28 1.98 -10.54
C HIS A 237 -6.46 0.70 -10.45
N LYS A 238 -7.03 -0.31 -9.80
CA LYS A 238 -6.52 -1.67 -9.78
C LYS A 238 -7.22 -2.51 -10.82
N ILE A 239 -6.43 -3.13 -11.70
CA ILE A 239 -6.90 -4.06 -12.71
C ILE A 239 -6.42 -5.45 -12.31
N ALA A 240 -7.37 -6.32 -12.00
CA ALA A 240 -7.14 -7.71 -11.59
C ALA A 240 -8.30 -8.59 -12.11
N LYS A 241 -8.18 -9.92 -12.01
CA LYS A 241 -9.24 -10.85 -12.48
C LYS A 241 -10.42 -10.88 -11.53
N ARG A 242 -10.18 -10.68 -10.24
CA ARG A 242 -11.22 -10.57 -9.21
C ARG A 242 -11.14 -9.19 -8.56
N ARG A 243 -12.31 -8.63 -8.25
CA ARG A 243 -12.46 -7.30 -7.63
C ARG A 243 -11.77 -7.19 -6.27
N PHE A 244 -11.91 -8.22 -5.43
CA PHE A 244 -11.34 -8.27 -4.08
C PHE A 244 -10.23 -9.31 -3.98
N ASP A 245 -9.26 -9.03 -3.11
CA ASP A 245 -8.23 -9.99 -2.69
C ASP A 245 -7.50 -10.67 -3.87
N ASP A 246 -7.15 -9.90 -4.89
CA ASP A 246 -6.40 -10.37 -6.05
C ASP A 246 -5.14 -9.53 -6.26
N ILE A 247 -4.16 -10.11 -6.92
CA ILE A 247 -2.91 -9.45 -7.25
C ILE A 247 -3.09 -8.66 -8.54
N SER A 248 -2.63 -7.42 -8.54
CA SER A 248 -2.74 -6.52 -9.70
C SER A 248 -2.04 -7.08 -10.93
N SER A 249 -2.78 -7.10 -12.05
CA SER A 249 -2.19 -7.12 -13.39
C SER A 249 -1.62 -5.73 -13.70
N VAL A 250 -2.38 -4.68 -13.42
CA VAL A 250 -1.91 -3.29 -13.54
C VAL A 250 -2.46 -2.50 -12.37
N ALA A 251 -1.62 -1.67 -11.77
CA ALA A 251 -2.02 -0.69 -10.76
C ALA A 251 -1.64 0.70 -11.27
N VAL A 252 -2.60 1.61 -11.32
CA VAL A 252 -2.38 2.99 -11.78
C VAL A 252 -2.87 3.95 -10.72
N ALA A 253 -2.01 4.84 -10.27
CA ALA A 253 -2.32 5.87 -9.30
C ALA A 253 -2.12 7.25 -9.92
N PHE A 254 -3.09 8.14 -9.74
CA PHE A 254 -3.09 9.49 -10.30
C PHE A 254 -3.20 10.52 -9.18
N ALA A 255 -2.42 11.59 -9.28
CA ALA A 255 -2.52 12.79 -8.45
C ALA A 255 -2.28 14.03 -9.32
N LEU A 256 -3.38 14.67 -9.74
CA LEU A 256 -3.40 15.80 -10.66
C LEU A 256 -3.78 17.08 -9.93
N ASP A 257 -3.02 18.14 -10.19
CA ASP A 257 -3.40 19.50 -9.87
C ASP A 257 -3.97 20.15 -11.13
N ILE A 258 -5.27 20.43 -11.11
CA ILE A 258 -6.01 21.03 -12.21
C ILE A 258 -6.47 22.40 -11.73
N ASP A 259 -6.03 23.43 -12.43
CA ASP A 259 -6.41 24.80 -12.15
C ASP A 259 -7.92 24.96 -12.34
N ALA A 260 -8.63 25.30 -11.27
CA ALA A 260 -10.10 25.41 -11.31
C ALA A 260 -10.60 26.57 -12.17
N ALA A 261 -9.78 27.61 -12.39
CA ALA A 261 -10.16 28.77 -13.19
C ALA A 261 -9.85 28.57 -14.68
N GLU A 262 -8.69 28.00 -14.99
CA GLU A 262 -8.24 27.80 -16.38
C GLU A 262 -8.63 26.42 -16.95
N GLY A 263 -8.95 25.45 -16.10
CA GLY A 263 -9.16 24.06 -16.50
C GLY A 263 -7.87 23.38 -17.00
N VAL A 264 -6.70 23.91 -16.63
CA VAL A 264 -5.39 23.45 -17.12
C VAL A 264 -4.72 22.56 -16.08
N VAL A 265 -4.10 21.46 -16.52
CA VAL A 265 -3.30 20.60 -15.65
C VAL A 265 -1.99 21.30 -15.30
N ARG A 266 -1.84 21.74 -14.05
CA ARG A 266 -0.62 22.40 -13.54
C ARG A 266 0.47 21.40 -13.21
N LYS A 267 0.11 20.27 -12.62
CA LYS A 267 1.04 19.21 -12.24
C LYS A 267 0.39 17.84 -12.34
N ALA A 268 1.05 16.90 -12.99
CA ALA A 268 0.61 15.52 -13.11
C ALA A 268 1.61 14.57 -12.44
N ARG A 269 1.11 13.68 -11.58
CA ARG A 269 1.90 12.59 -10.99
C ARG A 269 1.16 11.28 -11.17
N ILE A 270 1.79 10.33 -11.85
CA ILE A 270 1.18 9.07 -12.26
C ILE A 270 2.14 7.94 -11.91
N GLY A 271 1.78 7.13 -10.92
CA GLY A 271 2.55 5.95 -10.52
C GLY A 271 1.97 4.67 -11.10
N LEU A 272 2.85 3.80 -11.60
CA LEU A 272 2.49 2.55 -12.27
C LEU A 272 3.09 1.33 -11.55
N GLY A 273 2.30 0.26 -11.43
CA GLY A 273 2.70 -1.04 -10.92
C GLY A 273 2.30 -2.17 -11.89
N GLY A 274 3.07 -3.26 -11.90
CA GLY A 274 2.80 -4.44 -12.75
C GLY A 274 3.14 -4.27 -14.23
N VAL A 275 3.84 -3.20 -14.62
CA VAL A 275 4.16 -2.89 -16.04
C VAL A 275 5.66 -2.71 -16.29
N ALA A 276 6.51 -2.90 -15.28
CA ALA A 276 7.96 -2.87 -15.38
C ALA A 276 8.58 -3.75 -14.28
N ALA A 277 9.92 -3.88 -14.27
CA ALA A 277 10.65 -4.62 -13.25
C ALA A 277 10.56 -4.00 -11.85
N THR A 278 10.22 -2.72 -11.76
CA THR A 278 9.94 -1.96 -10.54
C THR A 278 8.69 -1.10 -10.74
N PRO A 279 8.05 -0.62 -9.66
CA PRO A 279 7.08 0.46 -9.76
C PRO A 279 7.75 1.73 -10.30
N ILE A 280 7.09 2.43 -11.24
CA ILE A 280 7.67 3.57 -11.98
C ILE A 280 6.72 4.76 -12.03
N ARG A 281 7.24 5.94 -12.41
CA ARG A 281 6.45 7.13 -12.78
C ARG A 281 6.23 7.17 -14.30
N ALA A 282 5.04 7.56 -14.74
CA ALA A 282 4.71 7.72 -16.16
C ALA A 282 5.12 9.11 -16.67
N LEU A 283 6.42 9.40 -16.65
CA LEU A 283 6.94 10.76 -16.85
C LEU A 283 6.59 11.35 -18.23
N ALA A 284 6.54 10.53 -19.29
CA ALA A 284 6.18 11.02 -20.61
C ALA A 284 4.70 11.39 -20.69
N THR A 285 3.85 10.63 -20.00
CA THR A 285 2.42 10.93 -19.87
C THR A 285 2.18 12.17 -19.03
N GLU A 286 2.92 12.35 -17.94
CA GLU A 286 2.87 13.55 -17.10
C GLU A 286 3.20 14.80 -17.94
N ALA A 287 4.31 14.78 -18.68
CA ALA A 287 4.70 15.87 -19.58
C ALA A 287 3.67 16.13 -20.72
N ALA A 288 2.95 15.10 -21.16
CA ALA A 288 1.89 15.26 -22.16
C ALA A 288 0.63 15.95 -21.61
N LEU A 289 0.41 15.90 -20.30
CA LEU A 289 -0.72 16.53 -19.61
C LEU A 289 -0.40 17.94 -19.12
N GLU A 290 0.79 18.15 -18.56
CA GLU A 290 1.16 19.42 -17.93
C GLU A 290 1.12 20.60 -18.91
N GLY A 291 0.48 21.69 -18.48
CA GLY A 291 0.24 22.88 -19.30
C GLY A 291 -0.85 22.72 -20.37
N ARG A 292 -1.55 21.58 -20.42
CA ARG A 292 -2.67 21.34 -21.33
C ARG A 292 -4.02 21.46 -20.63
N PRO A 293 -5.09 21.86 -21.36
CA PRO A 293 -6.43 21.88 -20.80
C PRO A 293 -6.92 20.45 -20.56
N TRP A 294 -7.64 20.22 -19.45
CA TRP A 294 -8.21 18.94 -19.07
C TRP A 294 -9.49 18.65 -19.88
N THR A 295 -9.30 18.30 -21.16
CA THR A 295 -10.38 18.02 -22.12
C THR A 295 -10.30 16.59 -22.66
N PRO A 296 -11.35 16.07 -23.32
CA PRO A 296 -11.33 14.73 -23.91
C PRO A 296 -10.17 14.53 -24.89
N GLU A 297 -9.83 15.54 -25.70
CA GLU A 297 -8.78 15.47 -26.70
C GLU A 297 -7.38 15.35 -26.07
N THR A 298 -7.11 16.16 -25.03
CA THR A 298 -5.86 16.07 -24.26
C THR A 298 -5.74 14.71 -23.59
N VAL A 299 -6.82 14.22 -22.98
CA VAL A 299 -6.86 12.93 -22.28
C VAL A 299 -6.66 11.78 -23.26
N GLU A 300 -7.27 11.81 -24.44
CA GLU A 300 -7.07 10.78 -25.46
C GLU A 300 -5.62 10.77 -25.98
N ALA A 301 -5.02 11.95 -26.17
CA ALA A 301 -3.62 12.06 -26.55
C ALA A 301 -2.67 11.51 -25.48
N ALA A 302 -2.85 11.92 -24.22
CA ALA A 302 -2.05 11.43 -23.10
C ALA A 302 -2.29 9.93 -22.84
N ALA A 303 -3.51 9.42 -23.04
CA ALA A 303 -3.81 8.01 -22.90
C ALA A 303 -3.04 7.16 -23.93
N ARG A 304 -2.84 7.67 -25.17
CA ARG A 304 -1.99 7.01 -26.16
C ARG A 304 -0.53 6.95 -25.71
N VAL A 305 0.00 8.00 -25.07
CA VAL A 305 1.35 8.01 -24.48
C VAL A 305 1.43 6.99 -23.35
N LEU A 306 0.45 6.98 -22.45
CA LEU A 306 0.39 6.10 -21.28
C LEU A 306 0.39 4.61 -21.64
N ARG A 307 -0.16 4.23 -22.79
CA ARG A 307 -0.10 2.84 -23.29
C ARG A 307 1.32 2.34 -23.56
N GLY A 308 2.25 3.26 -23.84
CA GLY A 308 3.66 2.98 -24.12
C GLY A 308 4.58 3.07 -22.91
N GLU A 309 4.05 3.38 -21.72
CA GLU A 309 4.85 3.51 -20.50
C GLU A 309 5.17 2.13 -19.89
N GLY A 310 6.44 1.90 -19.60
CA GLY A 310 6.94 0.62 -19.10
C GLY A 310 7.15 -0.43 -20.20
N THR A 311 7.46 -1.65 -19.77
CA THR A 311 7.76 -2.81 -20.63
C THR A 311 7.03 -4.04 -20.09
N PRO A 312 5.68 -4.08 -20.15
CA PRO A 312 4.90 -5.15 -19.54
C PRO A 312 5.20 -6.50 -20.22
N MET A 313 5.18 -7.57 -19.42
CA MET A 313 5.36 -8.94 -19.88
C MET A 313 4.05 -9.71 -19.85
N ASP A 314 3.96 -10.76 -20.67
CA ASP A 314 2.89 -11.76 -20.58
C ASP A 314 3.10 -12.65 -19.35
N ASP A 315 2.03 -12.94 -18.62
CA ASP A 315 2.02 -13.97 -17.58
C ASP A 315 0.61 -14.58 -17.42
N HIS A 316 0.45 -15.46 -16.42
CA HIS A 316 -0.84 -16.07 -16.10
C HIS A 316 -1.91 -15.07 -15.64
N ARG A 317 -1.56 -13.83 -15.27
CA ARG A 317 -2.50 -12.79 -14.84
C ARG A 317 -3.04 -12.00 -16.01
N ALA A 318 -2.18 -11.56 -16.92
CA ALA A 318 -2.55 -10.77 -18.09
C ALA A 318 -1.45 -10.77 -19.15
N SER A 319 -1.87 -10.60 -20.41
CA SER A 319 -0.95 -10.34 -21.51
C SER A 319 -0.37 -8.92 -21.46
N ALA A 320 0.79 -8.72 -22.05
CA ALA A 320 1.42 -7.42 -22.24
C ALA A 320 0.50 -6.45 -22.98
N LEU A 321 -0.15 -6.92 -24.05
CA LEU A 321 -1.13 -6.14 -24.81
C LEU A 321 -2.31 -5.67 -23.93
N TYR A 322 -2.84 -6.54 -23.07
CA TYR A 322 -3.91 -6.16 -22.15
C TYR A 322 -3.43 -5.15 -21.12
N ARG A 323 -2.24 -5.34 -20.54
CA ARG A 323 -1.64 -4.39 -19.59
C ARG A 323 -1.50 -3.00 -20.21
N SER A 324 -0.89 -2.90 -21.39
CA SER A 324 -0.77 -1.63 -22.12
C SER A 324 -2.12 -1.00 -22.45
N ALA A 325 -3.12 -1.79 -22.88
CA ALA A 325 -4.46 -1.27 -23.15
C ALA A 325 -5.12 -0.69 -21.88
N MET A 326 -4.97 -1.34 -20.73
CA MET A 326 -5.56 -0.92 -19.46
C MET A 326 -4.91 0.34 -18.89
N LEU A 327 -3.62 0.57 -19.16
CA LEU A 327 -2.94 1.83 -18.83
C LEU A 327 -3.69 3.03 -19.45
N GLY A 328 -3.88 3.04 -20.78
CA GLY A 328 -4.60 4.12 -21.46
C GLY A 328 -6.06 4.25 -21.00
N ARG A 329 -6.78 3.13 -20.83
CA ARG A 329 -8.18 3.15 -20.35
C ARG A 329 -8.33 3.69 -18.93
N SER A 330 -7.33 3.52 -18.08
CA SER A 330 -7.34 4.05 -16.71
C SER A 330 -7.38 5.58 -16.71
N LEU A 331 -6.64 6.23 -17.63
CA LEU A 331 -6.68 7.69 -17.74
C LEU A 331 -8.04 8.19 -18.26
N SER A 332 -8.62 7.53 -19.27
CA SER A 332 -9.97 7.86 -19.75
C SER A 332 -11.03 7.70 -18.65
N LYS A 333 -10.90 6.64 -17.83
CA LYS A 333 -11.79 6.42 -16.69
C LYS A 333 -11.64 7.53 -15.64
N LEU A 334 -10.40 7.96 -15.34
CA LEU A 334 -10.17 9.05 -14.40
C LEU A 334 -10.87 10.32 -14.88
N TYR A 335 -10.69 10.67 -16.16
CA TYR A 335 -11.33 11.83 -16.77
C TYR A 335 -12.86 11.80 -16.56
N ALA A 336 -13.52 10.70 -16.97
CA ALA A 336 -14.96 10.54 -16.81
C ALA A 336 -15.41 10.72 -15.34
N GLN A 337 -14.70 10.10 -14.38
CA GLN A 337 -15.00 10.22 -12.95
C GLN A 337 -14.86 11.66 -12.43
N THR A 338 -13.93 12.44 -13.00
CA THR A 338 -13.67 13.81 -12.55
C THR A 338 -14.55 14.86 -13.21
N THR A 339 -15.12 14.58 -14.39
CA THR A 339 -15.98 15.54 -15.11
C THR A 339 -17.47 15.27 -14.91
N GLU A 340 -17.89 14.02 -14.70
CA GLU A 340 -19.29 13.70 -14.36
C GLU A 340 -19.65 14.19 -12.94
N ALA A 341 -18.70 14.15 -12.01
CA ALA A 341 -18.87 14.66 -10.64
C ALA A 341 -18.99 16.20 -10.56
N VAL A 342 -18.63 16.93 -11.63
CA VAL A 342 -18.76 18.40 -11.72
C VAL A 342 -20.10 18.80 -12.35
N SER A 343 -20.81 17.85 -12.97
CA SER A 343 -22.12 18.08 -13.63
C SER A 343 -23.33 17.62 -12.78
N SER A 344 -23.09 17.18 -11.53
CA SER A 344 -24.09 16.66 -10.58
C SER A 344 -24.08 17.50 -9.31
#